data_AF-A0A930QBN0-F1
#
_entry.id   AF-A0A930QBN0-F1
#
_cell.length_a   1.000
_cell.length_b   1.000
_cell.length_c   1.000
_cell.angle_alpha   90.00
_cell.angle_beta   90.00
_cell.angle_gamma   90.00
#
_symmetry.space_group_name_H-M   'P 1'
#
loop_
_entity.id
_entity.type
_entity.pdbx_description
1 polymer ?
#
loop_
_entity_poly.entity_id
_entity_poly.type
_entity_poly.pdbx_seq_one_letter_code
_entity_poly.pdbx_strand_id
1 'polypeptide(L)'
;MSWMEQLVQTYDENERFAGRDDVEGMKVALSPMGYSIHDAWLEVVLGENGDFIHAFELPKEERATSMPCTPYPRTSGPMPHPLFDNLSYVSRDYQKFIENPSSKDRESYGAYKELLAKWVQQEDSP
;
A
#
# COMPACT_ATOMS: atom_id res chain seq x y z
N MET A 1 23.69 24.75 1.70
CA MET A 1 22.60 23.78 1.53
C MET A 1 23.18 22.38 1.60
N SER A 2 22.64 21.56 2.48
CA SER A 2 22.93 20.13 2.50
C SER A 2 22.25 19.42 1.33
N TRP A 3 22.72 18.24 0.98
CA TRP A 3 22.10 17.42 -0.07
C TRP A 3 20.63 17.07 0.25
N MET A 4 20.27 16.92 1.53
CA MET A 4 18.88 16.64 1.93
C MET A 4 17.96 17.83 1.63
N GLU A 5 18.42 19.05 1.91
CA GLU A 5 17.65 20.28 1.64
C GLU A 5 17.42 20.46 0.13
N GLN A 6 18.42 20.12 -0.68
CA GLN A 6 18.30 20.17 -2.14
C GLN A 6 17.28 19.16 -2.68
N LEU A 7 17.19 17.97 -2.10
CA LEU A 7 16.19 16.96 -2.49
C LEU A 7 14.77 17.41 -2.15
N VAL A 8 14.57 17.99 -0.96
CA VAL A 8 13.27 18.54 -0.56
C VAL A 8 12.87 19.69 -1.47
N GLN A 9 13.76 20.65 -1.71
CA GLN A 9 13.49 21.77 -2.61
C GLN A 9 13.14 21.29 -4.03
N THR A 10 13.84 20.28 -4.54
CA THR A 10 13.56 19.70 -5.87
C THR A 10 12.16 19.10 -5.92
N TYR A 11 11.71 18.44 -4.84
CA TYR A 11 10.35 17.93 -4.74
C TYR A 11 9.33 19.06 -4.78
N ASP A 12 9.49 20.07 -3.90
CA ASP A 12 8.56 21.19 -3.76
C ASP A 12 8.40 21.98 -5.07
N GLU A 13 9.50 22.21 -5.81
CA GLU A 13 9.48 22.88 -7.12
C GLU A 13 8.73 22.10 -8.21
N ASN A 14 8.56 20.78 -8.00
CA ASN A 14 7.95 19.83 -8.93
C ASN A 14 6.67 19.18 -8.39
N GLU A 15 6.14 19.63 -7.25
CA GLU A 15 4.95 19.08 -6.59
C GLU A 15 3.73 19.00 -7.54
N ARG A 16 3.62 19.94 -8.50
CA ARG A 16 2.58 19.93 -9.55
C ARG A 16 2.55 18.67 -10.42
N PHE A 17 3.61 17.88 -10.42
CA PHE A 17 3.70 16.59 -11.14
C PHE A 17 3.41 15.38 -10.24
N ALA A 18 3.21 15.59 -8.94
CA ALA A 18 2.91 14.52 -8.01
C ALA A 18 1.58 13.83 -8.35
N GLY A 19 1.60 12.49 -8.44
CA GLY A 19 0.43 11.67 -8.77
C GLY A 19 -0.11 11.86 -10.19
N ARG A 20 0.66 12.47 -11.10
CA ARG A 20 0.27 12.61 -12.51
C ARG A 20 0.99 11.59 -13.38
N ASP A 21 0.21 10.84 -14.14
CA ASP A 21 0.70 9.97 -15.19
C ASP A 21 0.91 10.78 -16.49
N ASP A 22 1.76 10.27 -17.40
CA ASP A 22 2.02 10.84 -18.74
C ASP A 22 2.57 12.29 -18.79
N VAL A 23 3.36 12.70 -17.79
CA VAL A 23 4.15 13.94 -17.91
C VAL A 23 5.25 13.74 -18.97
N GLU A 24 5.29 14.59 -19.99
CA GLU A 24 6.21 14.45 -21.13
C GLU A 24 7.67 14.36 -20.69
N GLY A 25 8.34 13.25 -21.05
CA GLY A 25 9.73 12.97 -20.67
C GLY A 25 9.90 12.28 -19.30
N MET A 26 8.82 12.09 -18.54
CA MET A 26 8.85 11.43 -17.23
C MET A 26 8.46 9.95 -17.36
N LYS A 27 9.38 9.05 -16.99
CA LYS A 27 9.14 7.59 -17.05
C LYS A 27 8.42 7.05 -15.81
N VAL A 28 8.42 7.79 -14.71
CA VAL A 28 7.86 7.38 -13.42
C VAL A 28 7.23 8.61 -12.77
N ALA A 29 5.96 8.52 -12.37
CA ALA A 29 5.26 9.60 -11.70
C ALA A 29 5.94 9.98 -10.38
N LEU A 30 5.96 11.27 -10.05
CA LEU A 30 6.41 11.73 -8.75
C LEU A 30 5.40 11.27 -7.68
N SER A 31 5.85 10.58 -6.64
CA SER A 31 4.92 10.09 -5.60
C SER A 31 4.39 11.25 -4.75
N PRO A 32 3.07 11.35 -4.52
CA PRO A 32 2.53 12.28 -3.53
C PRO A 32 3.09 12.01 -2.13
N MET A 33 3.08 13.04 -1.28
CA MET A 33 3.48 12.86 0.11
C MET A 33 2.58 11.84 0.81
N GLY A 34 3.19 10.92 1.55
CA GLY A 34 2.48 9.82 2.21
C GLY A 34 2.09 8.67 1.29
N TYR A 35 2.53 8.68 0.02
CA TYR A 35 2.35 7.56 -0.90
C TYR A 35 3.71 6.94 -1.26
N SER A 36 3.69 5.65 -1.55
CA SER A 36 4.82 4.94 -2.14
C SER A 36 4.35 4.04 -3.27
N ILE A 37 5.23 3.82 -4.24
CA ILE A 37 4.95 2.94 -5.37
C ILE A 37 5.43 1.51 -5.00
N HIS A 38 4.52 0.54 -5.11
CA HIS A 38 4.80 -0.88 -4.88
C HIS A 38 4.25 -1.72 -6.02
N ASP A 39 4.87 -2.88 -6.25
CA ASP A 39 4.37 -3.85 -7.23
C ASP A 39 3.15 -4.59 -6.65
N ALA A 40 1.99 -4.36 -7.24
CA ALA A 40 0.77 -5.12 -7.04
C ALA A 40 0.76 -6.34 -7.95
N TRP A 41 0.69 -7.53 -7.37
CA TRP A 41 0.68 -8.77 -8.15
C TRP A 41 -0.74 -9.24 -8.46
N LEU A 42 -1.68 -8.92 -7.58
CA LEU A 42 -3.06 -9.34 -7.63
C LEU A 42 -3.96 -8.14 -7.38
N GLU A 43 -4.94 -7.95 -8.25
CA GLU A 43 -6.05 -7.03 -8.01
C GLU A 43 -7.27 -7.84 -7.59
N VAL A 44 -7.98 -7.37 -6.56
CA VAL A 44 -9.19 -8.00 -6.04
C VAL A 44 -10.33 -7.01 -6.15
N VAL A 45 -11.37 -7.39 -6.88
CA VAL A 45 -12.58 -6.60 -7.06
C VAL A 45 -13.62 -7.06 -6.04
N LEU A 46 -14.05 -6.11 -5.21
CA LEU A 46 -15.09 -6.30 -4.21
C LEU A 46 -16.33 -5.51 -4.58
N GLY A 47 -17.50 -6.03 -4.26
CA GLY A 47 -18.76 -5.30 -4.31
C GLY A 47 -18.85 -4.28 -3.19
N GLU A 48 -19.85 -3.40 -3.26
CA GLU A 48 -20.09 -2.35 -2.27
C GLU A 48 -20.27 -2.91 -0.85
N ASN A 49 -20.82 -4.13 -0.72
CA ASN A 49 -21.01 -4.78 0.57
C ASN A 49 -19.80 -5.62 1.02
N GLY A 50 -18.67 -5.55 0.28
CA GLY A 50 -17.47 -6.35 0.52
C GLY A 50 -17.57 -7.79 0.03
N ASP A 51 -18.56 -8.11 -0.81
CA ASP A 51 -18.66 -9.40 -1.47
C ASP A 51 -17.57 -9.57 -2.54
N PHE A 52 -16.98 -10.76 -2.61
CA PHE A 52 -15.95 -11.05 -3.61
C PHE A 52 -16.58 -11.15 -5.00
N ILE A 53 -16.08 -10.35 -5.95
CA ILE A 53 -16.52 -10.38 -7.35
C ILE A 53 -15.49 -11.11 -8.20
N HIS A 54 -14.24 -10.64 -8.19
CA HIS A 54 -13.19 -11.21 -9.01
C HIS A 54 -11.79 -10.96 -8.43
N ALA A 55 -10.81 -11.72 -8.92
CA ALA A 55 -9.40 -11.43 -8.71
C ALA A 55 -8.60 -11.83 -9.94
N PHE A 56 -7.61 -11.02 -10.29
CA PHE A 56 -6.77 -11.25 -11.45
C PHE A 56 -5.32 -10.88 -11.17
N GLU A 57 -4.40 -11.59 -11.83
CA GLU A 57 -2.97 -11.26 -11.80
C GLU A 57 -2.73 -10.06 -12.70
N LEU A 58 -1.95 -9.10 -12.20
CA LEU A 58 -1.58 -7.93 -12.98
C LEU A 58 -0.35 -8.24 -13.88
N PRO A 59 -0.41 -7.87 -15.18
CA PRO A 59 0.75 -7.94 -16.05
C PRO A 59 1.86 -7.03 -15.50
N LYS A 60 3.12 -7.36 -15.81
CA LYS A 60 4.29 -6.69 -15.21
C LYS A 60 4.27 -5.17 -15.39
N GLU A 61 3.74 -4.73 -16.53
CA GLU A 61 3.63 -3.36 -16.96
C GLU A 61 2.64 -2.55 -16.10
N GLU A 62 1.67 -3.22 -15.47
CA GLU A 62 0.61 -2.60 -14.65
C GLU A 62 0.83 -2.78 -13.14
N ARG A 63 1.89 -3.48 -12.72
CA ARG A 63 2.11 -3.76 -11.28
C ARG A 63 2.43 -2.52 -10.48
N ALA A 64 3.09 -1.53 -11.08
CA ALA A 64 3.54 -0.34 -10.38
C ALA A 64 2.33 0.47 -9.87
N THR A 65 1.97 0.28 -8.60
CA THR A 65 0.78 0.84 -7.99
C THR A 65 1.17 1.83 -6.91
N SER A 66 0.62 3.04 -7.00
CA SER A 66 0.74 4.04 -5.93
C SER A 66 -0.19 3.65 -4.78
N MET A 67 0.36 3.42 -3.59
CA MET A 67 -0.42 3.10 -2.40
C MET A 67 -0.17 4.13 -1.29
N PRO A 68 -1.17 4.44 -0.45
CA PRO A 68 -0.95 5.17 0.79
C PRO A 68 0.01 4.38 1.67
N CYS A 69 1.07 5.03 2.12
CA CYS A 69 2.08 4.44 2.96
C CYS A 69 1.99 5.03 4.37
N THR A 70 2.08 4.16 5.38
CA THR A 70 2.22 4.63 6.75
C THR A 70 3.66 5.13 6.94
N PRO A 71 3.87 6.29 7.59
CA PRO A 71 5.21 6.86 7.77
C PRO A 71 6.08 6.08 8.76
N TYR A 72 5.56 4.97 9.31
CA TYR A 72 6.23 4.19 10.33
C TYR A 72 7.17 3.16 9.68
N PRO A 73 8.43 3.08 10.14
CA PRO A 73 9.38 2.11 9.62
C PRO A 73 8.87 0.69 9.91
N ARG A 74 8.79 -0.16 8.88
CA ARG A 74 8.48 -1.60 9.00
C ARG A 74 9.59 -2.32 9.77
N THR A 75 9.61 -2.14 11.09
CA THR A 75 10.41 -2.93 12.02
C THR A 75 9.85 -4.37 12.02
N SER A 76 10.53 -5.29 12.70
CA SER A 76 10.25 -6.75 12.68
C SER A 76 8.82 -7.16 13.08
N GLY A 77 7.98 -6.24 13.53
CA GLY A 77 6.59 -6.49 13.93
C GLY A 77 5.58 -6.57 12.78
N PRO A 78 4.34 -7.01 13.08
CA PRO A 78 3.24 -7.04 12.12
C PRO A 78 2.66 -5.63 11.94
N MET A 79 3.20 -4.86 10.98
CA MET A 79 2.73 -3.50 10.70
C MET A 79 2.10 -3.38 9.30
N PRO A 80 0.75 -3.43 9.21
CA PRO A 80 0.06 -3.40 7.95
C PRO A 80 -0.06 -1.99 7.33
N HIS A 81 -0.29 -1.97 6.02
CA HIS A 81 -0.80 -0.85 5.25
C HIS A 81 -2.31 -1.04 4.97
N PRO A 82 -3.13 0.00 5.09
CA PRO A 82 -4.56 -0.10 4.79
C PRO A 82 -4.76 -0.27 3.27
N LEU A 83 -5.80 -1.01 2.87
CA LEU A 83 -6.25 -1.19 1.47
C LEU A 83 -5.31 -1.94 0.53
N PHE A 84 -3.99 -1.92 0.79
CA PHE A 84 -2.98 -2.55 -0.05
C PHE A 84 -1.93 -3.23 0.83
N ASP A 85 -1.92 -4.57 0.89
CA ASP A 85 -0.89 -5.31 1.62
C ASP A 85 -0.75 -6.75 1.11
N ASN A 86 0.24 -7.46 1.63
CA ASN A 86 0.48 -8.86 1.38
C ASN A 86 -0.69 -9.75 1.82
N LEU A 87 -0.81 -10.92 1.20
CA LEU A 87 -1.86 -11.90 1.51
C LEU A 87 -1.92 -12.30 2.98
N SER A 88 -0.80 -12.29 3.70
CA SER A 88 -0.76 -12.60 5.14
C SER A 88 -1.59 -11.64 5.99
N TYR A 89 -1.74 -10.39 5.55
CA TYR A 89 -2.53 -9.36 6.23
C TYR A 89 -3.99 -9.39 5.79
N VAL A 90 -4.24 -9.62 4.49
CA VAL A 90 -5.60 -9.54 3.91
C VAL A 90 -6.40 -10.83 4.16
N SER A 91 -5.75 -12.00 4.13
CA SER A 91 -6.44 -13.29 4.21
C SER A 91 -6.43 -13.88 5.62
N ARG A 92 -7.63 -14.12 6.17
CA ARG A 92 -7.83 -14.67 7.53
C ARG A 92 -7.21 -16.05 7.72
N ASP A 93 -7.20 -16.85 6.67
CA ASP A 93 -6.81 -18.25 6.69
C ASP A 93 -5.51 -18.53 5.95
N TYR A 94 -4.72 -17.47 5.65
CA TYR A 94 -3.40 -17.53 5.02
C TYR A 94 -2.53 -18.70 5.52
N GLN A 95 -2.46 -18.88 6.84
CA GLN A 95 -1.65 -19.90 7.51
C GLN A 95 -1.98 -21.35 7.12
N LYS A 96 -3.15 -21.61 6.51
CA LYS A 96 -3.53 -22.94 6.02
C LYS A 96 -2.89 -23.27 4.67
N PHE A 97 -2.39 -22.26 3.95
CA PHE A 97 -1.88 -22.37 2.59
C PHE A 97 -0.37 -22.24 2.50
N ILE A 98 0.33 -22.08 3.63
CA ILE A 98 1.78 -21.99 3.68
C ILE A 98 2.39 -23.06 4.59
N GLU A 99 3.58 -23.51 4.24
CA GLU A 99 4.37 -24.41 5.07
C GLU A 99 5.07 -23.61 6.18
N ASN A 100 4.98 -24.08 7.43
CA ASN A 100 5.66 -23.48 8.59
C ASN A 100 5.38 -21.98 8.81
N PRO A 101 4.13 -21.58 9.11
CA PRO A 101 3.79 -20.17 9.35
C PRO A 101 4.59 -19.58 10.52
N SER A 102 5.20 -18.42 10.30
CA SER A 102 5.92 -17.67 11.33
C SER A 102 4.94 -17.06 12.35
N SER A 103 5.46 -16.54 13.47
CA SER A 103 4.63 -15.78 14.42
C SER A 103 3.98 -14.56 13.74
N LYS A 104 4.75 -13.87 12.88
CA LYS A 104 4.27 -12.71 12.12
C LYS A 104 3.11 -13.08 11.21
N ASP A 105 3.17 -14.22 10.51
CA ASP A 105 2.08 -14.65 9.61
C ASP A 105 0.77 -14.87 10.38
N ARG A 106 0.86 -15.39 11.61
CA ARG A 106 -0.31 -15.64 12.47
C ARG A 106 -0.92 -14.37 13.04
N GLU A 107 -0.11 -13.34 13.26
CA GLU A 107 -0.53 -12.07 13.84
C GLU A 107 -0.97 -11.04 12.78
N SER A 108 -0.51 -11.20 11.53
CA SER A 108 -0.70 -10.24 10.43
C SER A 108 -2.16 -9.88 10.21
N TYR A 109 -3.04 -10.84 9.97
CA TYR A 109 -4.47 -10.58 9.76
C TYR A 109 -5.13 -9.87 10.96
N GLY A 110 -4.75 -10.23 12.18
CA GLY A 110 -5.25 -9.57 13.39
C GLY A 110 -4.88 -8.09 13.43
N ALA A 111 -3.61 -7.78 13.16
CA ALA A 111 -3.13 -6.41 13.09
C ALA A 111 -3.81 -5.61 11.97
N TYR A 112 -4.04 -6.23 10.81
CA TYR A 112 -4.73 -5.59 9.69
C TYR A 112 -6.17 -5.23 10.03
N LYS A 113 -6.90 -6.16 10.64
CA LYS A 113 -8.26 -5.93 11.09
C LYS A 113 -8.34 -4.82 12.14
N GLU A 114 -7.39 -4.75 13.06
CA GLU A 114 -7.32 -3.68 14.06
C GLU A 114 -7.05 -2.32 13.40
N LEU A 115 -6.13 -2.26 12.42
CA LEU A 115 -5.84 -1.05 11.66
C LEU A 115 -7.11 -0.53 10.95
N LEU A 116 -7.80 -1.39 10.20
CA LEU A 116 -9.02 -1.01 9.49
C LEU A 116 -10.13 -0.58 10.44
N ALA A 117 -10.28 -1.26 11.59
CA ALA A 117 -11.27 -0.89 12.59
C ALA A 117 -11.00 0.52 13.16
N LYS A 118 -9.73 0.85 13.42
CA LYS A 118 -9.35 2.21 13.85
C LYS A 118 -9.64 3.24 12.78
N TRP A 119 -9.40 2.91 11.50
CA TRP A 119 -9.68 3.81 10.38
C TRP A 119 -11.17 4.12 10.25
N VAL A 120 -12.04 3.12 10.36
CA VAL A 120 -13.52 3.33 10.33
C VAL A 120 -14.01 4.16 11.51
N GLN A 121 -13.30 4.16 12.63
CA GLN A 121 -13.65 4.95 13.82
C GLN A 121 -13.18 6.42 13.75
N GLN A 122 -12.40 6.81 12.74
CA GLN A 122 -11.96 8.20 12.59
C GLN A 122 -13.13 9.08 12.15
N GLU A 123 -13.17 10.31 12.66
CA GLU A 123 -14.26 11.28 12.43
C GLU A 123 -14.39 11.67 10.94
N ASP A 124 -13.27 11.66 10.22
CA ASP A 124 -13.16 11.95 8.78
C ASP A 124 -13.09 10.69 7.91
N SER A 125 -13.47 9.52 8.45
CA SER A 125 -13.57 8.30 7.63
C SER A 125 -14.71 8.46 6.61
N PRO A 126 -14.50 8.12 5.32
CA PRO A 126 -15.50 8.28 4.28
C PRO A 126 -16.79 7.48 4.52
#